data_AF-A0A951TYY7-F1
#
_entry.id   AF-A0A951TYY7-F1
#
_cell.length_a   1.000
_cell.length_b   1.000
_cell.length_c   1.000
_cell.angle_alpha   90.00
_cell.angle_beta   90.00
_cell.angle_gamma   90.00
#
_symmetry.space_group_name_H-M   'P 1'
#
loop_
_entity.id
_entity.type
_entity.pdbx_description
1 polymer ?
#
loop_
_entity_poly.entity_id
_entity_poly.type
_entity_poly.pdbx_seq_one_letter_code
_entity_poly.pdbx_strand_id
1 'polypeptide(L)'
;MQRVGSLDIQRELNRLEEMILDSPRVLWSRRTMVDEDSFLDQLDLVRLSLPEAFHEAMEIAQHRDEILDQAEQYAQEIVEEAERRAAQLLNETGIIQRAEQEAQQIRHSVQQECETVQQQTIAQIEQMRRQAQHDLEEMRRLAIEESEDVQNGADEYADKVLRDMEAQMAEMLRIVRNGRAQLQINQPQQPAPKPMPKGNVVDRKV
;
A
#
# COMPACT_ATOMS: atom_id res chain seq x y z
N MET A 1 75.16 2.34 12.14
CA MET A 1 75.85 2.74 13.38
C MET A 1 76.03 1.49 14.21
N GLN A 2 77.26 1.02 14.34
CA GLN A 2 77.61 -0.20 15.08
C GLN A 2 77.42 0.08 16.57
N ARG A 3 76.58 -0.71 17.26
CA ARG A 3 76.52 -0.68 18.73
C ARG A 3 77.87 -1.19 19.25
N VAL A 4 78.70 -0.25 19.67
CA VAL A 4 79.79 -0.48 20.61
C VAL A 4 79.10 -0.68 21.95
N GLY A 5 78.90 -1.93 22.37
CA GLY A 5 78.08 -2.24 23.54
C GLY A 5 77.80 -3.73 23.60
N SER A 6 78.83 -4.46 24.02
CA SER A 6 78.81 -5.83 24.53
C SER A 6 80.27 -6.26 24.48
N LEU A 7 81.05 -5.81 25.46
CA LEU A 7 82.04 -6.74 25.99
C LEU A 7 81.22 -7.98 26.33
N ASP A 8 81.35 -9.03 25.52
CA ASP A 8 80.69 -10.30 25.79
C ASP A 8 81.20 -10.71 27.16
N ILE A 9 80.43 -10.46 28.21
CA ILE A 9 80.79 -10.87 29.57
C ILE A 9 81.04 -12.37 29.56
N GLN A 10 80.31 -13.11 28.72
CA GLN A 10 80.58 -14.51 28.42
C GLN A 10 82.00 -14.74 27.89
N ARG A 11 82.48 -13.93 26.94
CA ARG A 11 83.85 -14.02 26.42
C ARG A 11 84.89 -13.66 27.46
N GLU A 12 84.66 -12.63 28.27
CA GLU A 12 85.61 -12.22 29.32
C GLU A 12 85.62 -13.19 30.50
N LEU A 13 84.49 -13.81 30.84
CA LEU A 13 84.40 -14.93 31.79
C LEU A 13 85.06 -16.20 31.24
N ASN A 14 84.85 -16.52 29.96
CA ASN A 14 85.53 -17.64 29.30
C ASN A 14 87.05 -17.44 29.28
N ARG A 15 87.54 -16.21 29.10
CA ARG A 15 88.96 -15.88 29.24
C ARG A 15 89.48 -16.10 30.65
N LEU A 16 88.73 -15.70 31.69
CA LEU A 16 89.09 -16.02 33.09
C LEU A 16 89.16 -17.54 33.31
N GLU A 17 88.21 -18.28 32.74
CA GLU A 17 88.20 -19.74 32.80
C GLU A 17 89.40 -20.35 32.09
N GLU A 18 89.72 -19.92 30.85
CA GLU A 18 90.89 -20.34 30.08
C GLU A 18 92.19 -20.07 30.84
N MET A 19 92.33 -18.89 31.45
CA MET A 19 93.50 -18.54 32.27
C MET A 19 93.68 -19.49 33.45
N ILE A 20 92.60 -19.97 34.07
CA ILE A 20 92.64 -20.97 35.14
C ILE A 20 92.94 -22.37 34.59
N LEU A 21 92.40 -22.73 33.43
CA LEU A 21 92.56 -24.06 32.83
C LEU A 21 93.98 -24.30 32.27
N ASP A 22 94.58 -23.29 31.64
CA ASP A 22 95.91 -23.36 31.03
C ASP A 22 97.06 -23.14 32.02
N SER A 23 96.74 -22.72 33.24
CA SER A 23 97.72 -22.44 34.28
C SER A 23 98.38 -23.72 34.85
N PRO A 24 99.69 -23.71 35.15
CA PRO A 24 100.40 -24.88 35.68
C PRO A 24 99.79 -25.40 36.99
N ARG A 25 99.54 -26.71 37.05
CA ARG A 25 99.08 -27.37 38.28
C ARG A 25 100.27 -27.76 39.15
N VAL A 26 100.17 -27.47 40.44
CA VAL A 26 101.22 -27.83 41.40
C VAL A 26 101.15 -29.32 41.70
N LEU A 27 102.18 -30.09 41.35
CA LEU A 27 102.19 -31.58 41.31
C LEU A 27 101.88 -32.31 42.63
N TRP A 28 101.82 -31.61 43.76
CA TRP A 28 101.54 -32.18 45.08
C TRP A 28 100.32 -31.55 45.77
N SER A 29 99.56 -30.70 45.07
CA SER A 29 98.36 -30.05 45.60
C SER A 29 97.31 -29.87 44.51
N ARG A 30 96.03 -29.68 44.88
CA ARG A 30 94.98 -29.32 43.92
C ARG A 30 95.00 -27.83 43.53
N ARG A 31 96.12 -27.12 43.74
CA ARG A 31 96.23 -25.67 43.50
C ARG A 31 96.80 -25.43 42.10
N THR A 32 96.21 -24.44 41.44
CA THR A 32 96.66 -23.93 40.15
C THR A 32 97.45 -22.65 40.38
N MET A 33 98.58 -22.50 39.69
CA MET A 33 99.40 -21.30 39.75
C MET A 33 98.97 -20.34 38.64
N VAL A 34 98.26 -19.28 39.02
CA VAL A 34 97.76 -18.25 38.09
C VAL A 34 98.58 -16.99 38.24
N ASP A 35 98.81 -16.27 37.14
CA ASP A 35 99.36 -14.92 37.16
C ASP A 35 98.34 -13.97 37.79
N GLU A 36 98.67 -13.44 38.97
CA GLU A 36 97.76 -12.61 39.77
C GLU A 36 97.41 -11.30 39.06
N ASP A 37 98.39 -10.62 38.47
CA ASP A 37 98.19 -9.31 37.84
C ASP A 37 97.28 -9.43 36.62
N SER A 38 97.57 -10.39 35.73
CA SER A 38 96.77 -10.63 34.53
C SER A 38 95.35 -11.09 34.87
N PHE A 39 95.20 -11.94 35.89
CA PHE A 39 93.89 -12.44 36.31
C PHE A 39 93.03 -11.35 36.96
N LEU A 40 93.64 -10.48 37.77
CA LEU A 40 92.95 -9.34 38.39
C LEU A 40 92.55 -8.29 37.35
N ASP A 41 93.41 -7.99 36.37
CA ASP A 41 93.07 -7.07 35.27
C ASP A 41 91.85 -7.56 34.48
N GLN A 42 91.82 -8.86 34.19
CA GLN A 42 90.71 -9.50 33.49
C GLN A 42 89.42 -9.52 34.34
N LEU A 43 89.54 -9.72 35.66
CA LEU A 43 88.42 -9.64 36.60
C LEU A 43 87.86 -8.21 36.70
N ASP A 44 88.72 -7.21 36.69
CA ASP A 44 88.32 -5.80 36.69
C ASP A 44 87.60 -5.43 35.39
N LEU A 45 88.00 -5.98 34.25
CA LEU A 45 87.29 -5.81 32.97
C LEU A 45 85.86 -6.39 33.02
N VAL A 46 85.68 -7.57 33.62
CA VAL A 46 84.35 -8.16 33.88
C VAL A 46 83.55 -7.28 34.84
N ARG A 47 84.18 -6.78 35.90
CA ARG A 47 83.53 -5.91 36.89
C ARG A 47 83.07 -4.57 36.30
N LEU A 48 83.82 -4.01 35.35
CA LEU A 48 83.47 -2.77 34.67
C LEU A 48 82.34 -2.96 33.65
N SER A 49 82.25 -4.13 33.01
CA SER A 49 81.25 -4.42 31.96
C SER A 49 79.90 -4.94 32.50
N LEU A 50 79.88 -5.59 33.68
CA LEU A 50 78.65 -6.12 34.29
C LEU A 50 77.55 -5.05 34.50
N PRO A 51 77.82 -3.86 35.07
CA PRO A 51 76.78 -2.84 35.29
C PRO A 51 76.10 -2.37 34.00
N GLU A 52 76.87 -2.21 32.92
CA GLU A 52 76.36 -1.79 31.61
C GLU A 52 75.43 -2.85 31.01
N ALA A 53 75.80 -4.14 31.08
CA ALA A 53 74.95 -5.22 30.59
C ALA A 53 73.66 -5.40 31.41
N PHE A 54 73.71 -5.20 32.73
CA PHE A 54 72.49 -5.18 33.56
C PHE A 54 71.59 -4.00 33.23
N HIS A 55 72.18 -2.83 32.94
CA HIS A 55 71.42 -1.66 32.53
C HIS A 55 70.70 -1.90 31.20
N GLU A 56 71.41 -2.40 30.17
CA GLU A 56 70.81 -2.72 28.87
C GLU A 56 69.71 -3.79 29.00
N ALA A 57 69.93 -4.84 29.81
CA ALA A 57 68.90 -5.85 30.07
C ALA A 57 67.65 -5.26 30.74
N MET A 58 67.82 -4.30 31.66
CA MET A 58 66.72 -3.60 32.31
C MET A 58 65.96 -2.69 31.34
N GLU A 59 66.65 -1.95 30.48
CA GLU A 59 66.01 -1.15 29.42
C GLU A 59 65.22 -2.02 28.44
N ILE A 60 65.76 -3.18 28.04
CA ILE A 60 65.05 -4.12 27.18
C ILE A 60 63.79 -4.65 27.88
N ALA A 61 63.88 -4.99 29.17
CA ALA A 61 62.72 -5.44 29.94
C ALA A 61 61.65 -4.35 30.05
N GLN A 62 62.06 -3.11 30.34
CA GLN A 62 61.15 -1.96 30.41
C GLN A 62 60.47 -1.69 29.07
N HIS A 63 61.22 -1.62 27.97
CA HIS A 63 60.63 -1.44 26.64
C HIS A 63 59.70 -2.59 26.25
N ARG A 64 60.01 -3.83 26.62
CA ARG A 64 59.12 -4.97 26.38
C ARG A 64 57.79 -4.78 27.11
N ASP A 65 57.84 -4.37 28.38
CA ASP A 65 56.63 -4.16 29.17
C ASP A 65 55.81 -2.99 28.60
N GLU A 66 56.45 -1.90 28.17
CA GLU A 66 55.78 -0.79 27.47
C GLU A 66 55.10 -1.23 26.17
N ILE A 67 55.76 -2.08 25.37
CA ILE A 67 55.17 -2.62 24.13
C ILE A 67 53.96 -3.50 24.45
N LEU A 68 54.03 -4.32 25.50
CA LEU A 68 52.93 -5.17 25.92
C LEU A 68 51.73 -4.33 26.38
N ASP A 69 51.97 -3.31 27.21
CA ASP A 69 50.92 -2.41 27.69
C ASP A 69 50.25 -1.66 26.53
N GLN A 70 51.04 -1.16 25.58
CA GLN A 70 50.52 -0.50 24.37
C GLN A 70 49.71 -1.47 23.50
N ALA A 71 50.19 -2.70 23.34
CA ALA A 71 49.48 -3.72 22.57
C ALA A 71 48.15 -4.12 23.24
N GLU A 72 48.12 -4.20 24.57
CA GLU A 72 46.91 -4.49 25.33
C GLU A 72 45.88 -3.35 25.21
N GLN A 73 46.32 -2.10 25.36
CA GLN A 73 45.47 -0.93 25.16
C GLN A 73 44.89 -0.89 23.75
N TYR A 74 45.72 -1.10 22.73
CA TYR A 74 45.28 -1.10 21.34
C TYR A 74 44.29 -2.25 21.06
N ALA A 75 44.53 -3.44 21.61
CA ALA A 75 43.61 -4.56 21.49
C ALA A 75 42.26 -4.24 22.14
N GLN A 76 42.27 -3.61 23.31
CA GLN A 76 41.06 -3.19 24.00
C GLN A 76 40.28 -2.14 23.20
N GLU A 77 40.96 -1.13 22.63
CA GLU A 77 40.33 -0.14 21.75
C GLU A 77 39.66 -0.79 20.52
N ILE A 78 40.33 -1.77 19.90
CA ILE A 78 39.76 -2.51 18.76
C ILE A 78 38.47 -3.24 19.17
N VAL A 79 38.49 -3.92 20.32
CA VAL A 79 37.32 -4.66 20.81
C VAL A 79 36.17 -3.70 21.10
N GLU A 80 36.41 -2.60 21.81
CA GLU A 80 35.38 -1.61 22.14
C GLU A 80 34.76 -0.98 20.89
N GLU A 81 35.56 -0.66 19.88
CA GLU A 81 35.06 -0.11 18.62
C GLU A 81 34.27 -1.16 17.81
N ALA A 82 34.70 -2.42 17.82
CA ALA A 82 33.96 -3.51 17.18
C ALA A 82 32.60 -3.75 17.84
N GLU A 83 32.55 -3.76 19.18
CA GLU A 83 31.30 -3.88 19.94
C GLU A 83 30.35 -2.70 19.67
N ARG A 84 30.88 -1.47 19.65
CA ARG A 84 30.10 -0.27 19.33
C ARG A 84 29.47 -0.35 17.95
N ARG A 85 30.24 -0.77 16.93
CA ARG A 85 29.72 -0.96 15.57
C ARG A 85 28.69 -2.07 15.48
N ALA A 86 28.92 -3.20 16.16
CA ALA A 86 27.96 -4.29 16.22
C ALA A 86 26.62 -3.84 16.84
N ALA A 87 26.68 -3.07 17.93
CA ALA A 87 25.50 -2.51 18.58
C ALA A 87 24.72 -1.54 17.66
N GLN A 88 25.43 -0.70 16.89
CA GLN A 88 24.81 0.19 15.91
C GLN A 88 24.10 -0.59 14.79
N LEU A 89 24.77 -1.58 14.20
CA LEU A 89 24.19 -2.43 13.15
C LEU A 89 22.96 -3.21 13.63
N LEU A 90 22.99 -3.71 14.87
CA LEU A 90 21.84 -4.39 15.46
C LEU A 90 20.67 -3.43 15.66
N ASN A 91 20.94 -2.19 16.08
CA ASN A 91 19.90 -1.16 16.21
C ASN A 91 19.29 -0.83 14.85
N GLU A 92 20.10 -0.62 13.80
CA GLU A 92 19.61 -0.43 12.43
C GLU A 92 18.74 -1.60 11.96
N THR A 93 19.19 -2.83 12.20
CA THR A 93 18.41 -4.03 11.88
C THR A 93 17.08 -4.06 12.66
N GLY A 94 17.11 -3.69 13.94
CA GLY A 94 15.91 -3.59 14.78
C GLY A 94 14.96 -2.46 14.36
N ILE A 95 15.47 -1.39 13.75
CA ILE A 95 14.65 -0.33 13.13
C ILE A 95 13.99 -0.88 11.86
N ILE A 96 14.75 -1.56 10.99
CA ILE A 96 14.22 -2.16 9.75
C ILE A 96 13.13 -3.18 10.07
N GLN A 97 13.36 -4.10 11.00
CA GLN A 97 12.35 -5.10 11.40
C GLN A 97 11.07 -4.46 11.95
N ARG A 98 11.20 -3.40 12.77
CA ARG A 98 10.04 -2.65 13.27
C ARG A 98 9.29 -1.95 12.13
N ALA A 99 10.01 -1.30 11.22
CA ALA A 99 9.40 -0.66 10.06
C ALA A 99 8.68 -1.67 9.15
N GLU A 100 9.25 -2.86 8.94
CA GLU A 100 8.60 -3.95 8.20
C GLU A 100 7.33 -4.44 8.89
N GLN A 101 7.37 -4.61 10.22
CA GLN A 101 6.20 -5.02 11.01
C GLN A 101 5.09 -3.97 10.94
N GLU A 102 5.42 -2.69 11.10
CA GLU A 102 4.47 -1.57 10.96
C GLU A 102 3.89 -1.51 9.55
N ALA A 103 4.72 -1.64 8.52
CA ALA A 103 4.26 -1.66 7.12
C ALA A 103 3.30 -2.84 6.86
N GLN A 104 3.57 -4.02 7.42
CA GLN A 104 2.67 -5.17 7.33
C GLN A 104 1.34 -4.92 8.03
N GLN A 105 1.35 -4.31 9.22
CA GLN A 105 0.14 -3.93 9.94
C GLN A 105 -0.70 -2.92 9.16
N ILE A 106 -0.06 -1.87 8.61
CA ILE A 106 -0.73 -0.88 7.77
C ILE A 106 -1.37 -1.54 6.56
N ARG A 107 -0.63 -2.40 5.85
CA ARG A 107 -1.16 -3.13 4.69
C ARG A 107 -2.37 -4.00 5.05
N HIS A 108 -2.32 -4.68 6.20
CA HIS A 108 -3.43 -5.49 6.67
C HIS A 108 -4.65 -4.63 7.02
N SER A 109 -4.46 -3.51 7.73
CA SER A 109 -5.55 -2.57 8.05
C SER A 109 -6.20 -2.04 6.79
N VAL A 110 -5.39 -1.54 5.84
CA VAL A 110 -5.89 -1.02 4.56
C VAL A 110 -6.65 -2.08 3.78
N GLN A 111 -6.17 -3.32 3.75
CA GLN A 111 -6.87 -4.42 3.09
C GLN A 111 -8.25 -4.66 3.70
N GLN A 112 -8.33 -4.74 5.03
CA GLN A 112 -9.61 -4.93 5.74
C GLN A 112 -10.57 -3.75 5.56
N GLU A 113 -10.05 -2.51 5.59
CA GLU A 113 -10.82 -1.31 5.33
C GLU A 113 -11.36 -1.29 3.90
N CYS A 114 -10.52 -1.61 2.91
CA CYS A 114 -10.94 -1.71 1.51
C CYS A 114 -12.04 -2.78 1.34
N GLU A 115 -11.89 -3.96 1.93
CA GLU A 115 -12.92 -5.01 1.89
C GLU A 115 -14.23 -4.54 2.53
N THR A 116 -14.15 -3.86 3.68
CA THR A 116 -15.32 -3.32 4.37
C THR A 116 -16.03 -2.26 3.52
N VAL A 117 -15.28 -1.30 2.96
CA VAL A 117 -15.81 -0.24 2.10
C VAL A 117 -16.42 -0.83 0.83
N GLN A 118 -15.79 -1.84 0.23
CA GLN A 118 -16.35 -2.52 -0.94
C GLN A 118 -17.68 -3.21 -0.61
N GLN A 119 -17.74 -3.97 0.49
CA GLN A 119 -18.97 -4.63 0.93
C GLN A 119 -20.09 -3.62 1.22
N GLN A 120 -19.76 -2.53 1.92
CA GLN A 120 -20.71 -1.44 2.20
C GLN A 120 -21.21 -0.78 0.93
N THR A 121 -20.30 -0.50 -0.02
CA THR A 121 -20.66 0.11 -1.31
C THR A 121 -21.58 -0.81 -2.12
N ILE A 122 -21.28 -2.10 -2.18
CA ILE A 122 -22.14 -3.09 -2.85
C ILE A 122 -23.52 -3.12 -2.19
N ALA A 123 -23.58 -3.18 -0.85
CA ALA A 123 -24.85 -3.18 -0.13
C ALA A 123 -25.68 -1.90 -0.38
N GLN A 124 -25.02 -0.74 -0.42
CA GLN A 124 -25.66 0.55 -0.72
C GLN A 124 -26.18 0.60 -2.15
N ILE A 125 -25.39 0.15 -3.15
CA ILE A 125 -25.81 0.08 -4.54
C ILE A 125 -27.02 -0.84 -4.69
N GLU A 126 -27.00 -2.01 -4.04
CA GLU A 126 -28.13 -2.93 -4.08
C GLU A 126 -29.39 -2.34 -3.43
N GLN A 127 -29.25 -1.66 -2.30
CA GLN A 127 -30.36 -1.00 -1.63
C GLN A 127 -30.95 0.11 -2.52
N MET A 128 -30.10 0.97 -3.08
CA MET A 128 -30.52 2.03 -3.99
C MET A 128 -31.21 1.46 -5.23
N ARG A 129 -30.69 0.36 -5.79
CA ARG A 129 -31.30 -0.34 -6.92
C ARG A 129 -32.69 -0.88 -6.55
N ARG A 130 -32.84 -1.51 -5.39
CA ARG A 130 -34.15 -2.00 -4.92
C ARG A 130 -35.15 -0.85 -4.74
N GLN A 131 -34.71 0.26 -4.17
CA GLN A 131 -35.56 1.45 -4.02
C GLN A 131 -35.99 2.00 -5.38
N ALA A 132 -35.06 2.20 -6.30
CA ALA A 132 -35.36 2.70 -7.63
C ALA A 132 -36.32 1.77 -8.40
N GLN A 133 -36.17 0.45 -8.24
CA GLN A 133 -37.09 -0.54 -8.83
C GLN A 133 -38.50 -0.40 -8.24
N HIS A 134 -38.62 -0.29 -6.92
CA HIS A 134 -39.89 -0.07 -6.25
C HIS A 134 -40.57 1.22 -6.73
N ASP A 135 -39.83 2.33 -6.77
CA ASP A 135 -40.37 3.64 -7.18
C ASP A 135 -40.82 3.61 -8.66
N LEU A 136 -40.07 2.92 -9.53
CA LEU A 136 -40.44 2.71 -10.92
C LEU A 136 -41.72 1.87 -11.07
N GLU A 137 -41.87 0.81 -10.28
CA GLU A 137 -43.07 -0.02 -10.26
C GLU A 137 -44.29 0.78 -9.79
N GLU A 138 -44.12 1.61 -8.76
CA GLU A 138 -45.17 2.48 -8.25
C GLU A 138 -45.58 3.54 -9.29
N MET A 139 -44.62 4.25 -9.87
CA MET A 139 -44.89 5.21 -10.95
C MET A 139 -45.59 4.55 -12.14
N ARG A 140 -45.16 3.34 -12.53
CA ARG A 140 -45.80 2.60 -13.60
C ARG A 140 -47.25 2.24 -13.26
N ARG A 141 -47.51 1.82 -12.01
CA ARG A 141 -48.87 1.50 -11.55
C ARG A 141 -49.78 2.72 -11.63
N LEU A 142 -49.32 3.85 -11.08
CA LEU A 142 -50.07 5.10 -11.08
C LEU A 142 -50.35 5.61 -12.50
N ALA A 143 -49.36 5.53 -13.40
CA ALA A 143 -49.55 5.94 -14.79
C ALA A 143 -50.58 5.08 -15.53
N ILE A 144 -50.67 3.78 -15.22
CA ILE A 144 -51.70 2.90 -15.80
C ILE A 144 -53.08 3.29 -15.27
N GLU A 145 -53.21 3.46 -13.95
CA GLU A 145 -54.46 3.87 -13.30
C GLU A 145 -54.96 5.22 -13.85
N GLU A 146 -54.09 6.23 -13.92
CA GLU A 146 -54.42 7.54 -14.51
C GLU A 146 -54.83 7.43 -15.98
N SER A 147 -54.14 6.59 -16.76
CA SER A 147 -54.50 6.37 -18.16
C SER A 147 -55.87 5.70 -18.30
N GLU A 148 -56.22 4.77 -17.43
CA GLU A 148 -57.54 4.13 -17.40
C GLU A 148 -58.63 5.16 -17.07
N ASP A 149 -58.40 6.00 -16.05
CA ASP A 149 -59.33 7.06 -15.66
C ASP A 149 -59.55 8.08 -16.78
N VAL A 150 -58.48 8.51 -17.45
CA VAL A 150 -58.56 9.45 -18.58
C VAL A 150 -59.32 8.83 -19.76
N GLN A 151 -59.10 7.56 -20.06
CA GLN A 151 -59.83 6.86 -21.13
C GLN A 151 -61.31 6.76 -20.81
N ASN A 152 -61.65 6.32 -19.59
CA ASN A 152 -63.05 6.21 -19.15
C ASN A 152 -63.75 7.57 -19.17
N GLY A 153 -63.11 8.62 -18.66
CA GLY A 153 -63.67 9.97 -18.68
C GLY A 153 -63.84 10.54 -20.08
N ALA A 154 -62.93 10.23 -21.01
CA ALA A 154 -63.05 10.63 -22.41
C ALA A 154 -64.20 9.91 -23.13
N ASP A 155 -64.37 8.60 -22.88
CA ASP A 155 -65.47 7.80 -23.43
C ASP A 155 -66.83 8.30 -22.93
N GLU A 156 -66.96 8.56 -21.61
CA GLU A 156 -68.17 9.14 -21.03
C GLU A 156 -68.49 10.52 -21.62
N TYR A 157 -67.46 11.37 -21.78
CA TYR A 157 -67.63 12.68 -22.38
C TYR A 157 -68.07 12.59 -23.84
N ALA A 158 -67.45 11.69 -24.63
CA ALA A 158 -67.81 11.48 -26.02
C ALA A 158 -69.26 11.00 -26.16
N ASP A 159 -69.68 10.03 -25.34
CA ASP A 159 -71.05 9.53 -25.34
C ASP A 159 -72.06 10.64 -24.95
N LYS A 160 -71.73 11.45 -23.94
CA LYS A 160 -72.56 12.61 -23.56
C LYS A 160 -72.73 13.60 -24.73
N VAL A 161 -71.62 13.98 -25.38
CA VAL A 161 -71.65 14.92 -26.51
C VAL A 161 -72.46 14.34 -27.68
N LEU A 162 -72.30 13.06 -27.98
CA LEU A 162 -73.05 12.38 -29.05
C LEU A 162 -74.56 12.33 -28.74
N ARG A 163 -74.96 12.03 -27.50
CA ARG A 163 -76.38 12.07 -27.08
C ARG A 163 -76.95 13.48 -27.18
N ASP A 164 -76.19 14.49 -26.78
CA ASP A 164 -76.63 15.89 -26.89
C ASP A 164 -76.84 16.29 -28.36
N MET A 165 -75.93 15.88 -29.26
CA MET A 165 -76.08 16.10 -30.70
C MET A 165 -77.28 15.34 -31.29
N GLU A 166 -77.51 14.09 -30.88
CA GLU A 166 -78.67 13.30 -31.30
C GLU A 166 -79.97 14.00 -30.91
N ALA A 167 -80.08 14.47 -29.66
CA ALA A 167 -81.25 15.19 -29.17
C ALA A 167 -81.51 16.49 -29.97
N GLN A 168 -80.46 17.26 -30.27
CA GLN A 168 -80.57 18.47 -31.08
C GLN A 168 -81.02 18.18 -32.51
N MET A 169 -80.47 17.14 -33.14
CA MET A 169 -80.87 16.72 -34.48
C MET A 169 -82.31 16.21 -34.51
N ALA A 170 -82.73 15.44 -33.50
CA ALA A 170 -84.10 14.97 -33.38
C ALA A 170 -85.09 16.14 -33.28
N GLU A 171 -84.75 17.18 -32.51
CA GLU A 171 -85.60 18.37 -32.39
C GLU A 171 -85.66 19.15 -33.70
N MET A 172 -84.54 19.35 -34.39
CA MET A 172 -84.53 20.00 -35.70
C MET A 172 -85.38 19.20 -36.72
N LEU A 173 -85.25 17.88 -36.75
CA LEU A 173 -86.08 17.01 -37.59
C LEU A 173 -87.57 17.12 -37.25
N ARG A 174 -87.91 17.26 -35.97
CA ARG A 174 -89.29 17.50 -35.51
C ARG A 174 -89.83 18.82 -36.03
N ILE A 175 -89.06 19.90 -35.90
CA ILE A 175 -89.40 21.23 -36.44
C ILE A 175 -89.62 21.15 -37.96
N VAL A 176 -88.70 20.52 -38.69
CA VAL A 176 -88.81 20.36 -40.16
C VAL A 176 -90.04 19.54 -40.56
N ARG A 177 -90.32 18.42 -39.87
CA ARG A 177 -91.52 17.60 -40.11
C ARG A 177 -92.80 18.42 -39.89
N ASN A 178 -92.86 19.18 -38.80
CA ASN A 178 -94.00 20.05 -38.49
C ASN A 178 -94.17 21.16 -39.55
N GLY A 179 -93.09 21.81 -39.96
CA GLY A 179 -93.12 22.84 -41.01
C GLY A 179 -93.56 22.28 -42.37
N ARG A 180 -93.07 21.10 -42.76
CA ARG A 180 -93.53 20.40 -43.98
C ARG A 180 -95.01 20.04 -43.93
N ALA A 181 -95.53 19.57 -42.79
CA ALA A 181 -96.94 19.25 -42.61
C ALA A 181 -97.83 20.50 -42.78
N GLN A 182 -97.41 21.66 -42.26
CA GLN A 182 -98.12 22.93 -42.45
C GLN A 182 -98.16 23.37 -43.91
N LEU A 183 -97.07 23.18 -44.67
CA LEU A 183 -97.04 23.50 -46.10
C LEU A 183 -97.94 22.58 -46.94
N GLN A 184 -98.12 21.31 -46.55
CA GLN A 184 -99.09 20.41 -47.19
C GLN A 184 -100.53 20.80 -46.92
N ILE A 185 -100.84 21.32 -45.72
CA ILE A 185 -102.17 21.83 -45.37
C ILE A 185 -102.51 23.11 -46.17
N ASN A 186 -101.49 23.92 -46.52
CA ASN A 186 -101.64 25.14 -47.30
C ASN A 186 -101.48 24.97 -48.82
N GLN A 187 -101.45 23.75 -49.36
CA GLN A 187 -101.59 23.58 -50.82
C GLN A 187 -103.04 23.87 -51.23
N PRO A 188 -103.29 24.78 -52.20
CA PRO A 188 -104.61 24.94 -52.78
C PRO A 188 -105.05 23.59 -53.33
N GLN A 189 -106.20 23.10 -52.86
CA GLN A 189 -106.86 21.92 -53.41
C GLN A 189 -107.00 22.13 -54.94
N GLN A 190 -106.30 21.33 -55.73
CA GLN A 190 -106.59 21.22 -57.16
C GLN A 190 -108.03 20.68 -57.28
N PRO A 191 -108.93 21.36 -58.00
CA PRO A 191 -110.30 20.88 -58.12
C PRO A 191 -110.29 19.52 -58.82
N ALA A 192 -110.98 18.55 -58.22
CA ALA A 192 -111.13 17.21 -58.76
C ALA A 192 -111.68 17.25 -60.21
N PRO A 193 -111.19 16.38 -61.12
CA PRO A 193 -111.69 16.32 -62.49
C PRO A 193 -113.17 15.93 -62.50
N LYS A 194 -114.00 16.73 -63.17
CA LYS A 194 -115.44 16.48 -63.33
C LYS A 194 -115.68 15.12 -63.99
N PRO A 195 -116.66 14.31 -63.54
CA PRO A 195 -116.98 13.05 -64.18
C PRO A 195 -117.56 13.27 -65.58
N MET A 196 -117.02 12.56 -66.58
CA MET A 196 -117.56 12.56 -67.94
C MET A 196 -118.93 11.84 -67.99
N PRO A 197 -119.93 12.38 -68.70
CA PRO A 197 -121.14 11.62 -69.03
C PRO A 197 -120.86 10.66 -70.20
N LYS A 198 -121.38 9.43 -70.07
CA LYS A 198 -121.35 8.39 -71.12
C LYS A 198 -122.55 8.55 -72.08
N GLY A 199 -122.32 8.25 -73.35
CA GLY A 199 -123.33 7.97 -74.40
C GLY A 199 -123.61 9.18 -75.31
N ASN A 200 -123.67 9.10 -76.64
CA ASN A 200 -123.95 7.96 -77.51
C ASN A 200 -123.28 8.10 -78.89
N VAL A 201 -123.03 6.94 -79.48
CA VAL A 201 -122.71 6.69 -80.89
C VAL A 201 -123.87 7.14 -81.78
N VAL A 202 -123.62 7.99 -82.79
CA VAL A 202 -124.40 8.02 -84.04
C VAL A 202 -123.47 8.45 -85.21
N ASP A 203 -123.13 7.46 -86.05
CA ASP A 203 -123.10 7.48 -87.52
C ASP A 203 -122.84 8.81 -88.27
N ARG A 204 -121.85 8.85 -89.18
CA ARG A 204 -121.93 8.37 -90.59
C ARG A 204 -120.77 8.91 -91.45
N LYS A 205 -120.35 8.06 -92.41
CA LYS A 205 -119.68 8.35 -93.71
C LYS A 205 -119.87 9.80 -94.21
N VAL A 206 -118.88 10.43 -94.85
CA VAL A 206 -118.34 10.17 -96.21
C VAL A 206 -116.94 10.77 -96.31
#